data_AF-A0AAV2SII1-F1
#
_entry.id   AF-A0AAV2SII1-F1
#
_cell.length_a   1.000
_cell.length_b   1.000
_cell.length_c   1.000
_cell.angle_alpha   90.00
_cell.angle_beta   90.00
_cell.angle_gamma   90.00
#
_symmetry.space_group_name_H-M   'P 1'
#
loop_
_entity.id
_entity.type
_entity.pdbx_description
1 polymer ?
#
loop_
_entity_poly.entity_id
_entity_poly.type
_entity_poly.pdbx_seq_one_letter_code
_entity_poly.pdbx_strand_id
1 'polypeptide(L)'
;KASGLDVMVYIHGGYYSNGFIGSDGYGDLLVAKDVIVVMLQYRLGLLGFLSTGDKKIPGNFGLRDQNLALQWVKSNIEHFGGDPSKITLFGQSAGAVSVHMHILSPYSKDLFSRAILQSGNAIQPFATRNDHSNVALRVGNDLQCTGVTKESTAGDVDLFPCLQSANATELVTLYNDYQTLEVVPLLFVPRVDGDFLPAAPEVLLRQGNFNRVDIISGITRDEGALVTKRLY
;
A
#
# COMPACT_ATOMS: atom_id res chain seq x y z
N LYS A 1 32.70 14.02 3.81
CA LYS A 1 31.27 13.65 3.64
C LYS A 1 30.81 13.01 4.93
N ALA A 2 29.65 13.38 5.47
CA ALA A 2 29.06 12.67 6.61
C ALA A 2 28.75 11.22 6.18
N SER A 3 28.93 10.25 7.08
CA SER A 3 28.69 8.84 6.85
C SER A 3 28.04 8.19 8.07
N GLY A 4 27.21 7.16 7.85
CA GLY A 4 26.49 6.47 8.91
C GLY A 4 25.27 7.23 9.43
N LEU A 5 24.66 8.08 8.58
CA LEU A 5 23.47 8.86 8.90
C LEU A 5 22.23 7.97 9.05
N ASP A 6 21.30 8.36 9.91
CA ASP A 6 19.97 7.75 9.98
C ASP A 6 19.23 7.91 8.65
N VAL A 7 18.46 6.89 8.27
CA VAL A 7 17.72 6.86 6.99
C VAL A 7 16.24 6.84 7.29
N MET A 8 15.50 7.83 6.78
CA MET A 8 14.05 7.90 6.85
C MET A 8 13.44 7.59 5.49
N VAL A 9 12.70 6.49 5.40
CA VAL A 9 12.04 6.06 4.15
C VAL A 9 10.55 6.33 4.26
N TYR A 10 10.04 7.19 3.39
CA TYR A 10 8.65 7.62 3.38
C TYR A 10 7.80 6.82 2.37
N ILE A 11 6.69 6.27 2.84
CA ILE A 11 5.61 5.74 2.01
C ILE A 11 4.43 6.71 2.06
N HIS A 12 4.10 7.29 0.91
CA HIS A 12 3.01 8.27 0.82
C HIS A 12 1.63 7.62 1.03
N GLY A 13 0.70 8.41 1.57
CA GLY A 13 -0.71 8.06 1.73
C GLY A 13 -1.50 8.17 0.43
N GLY A 14 -2.82 8.29 0.54
CA GLY A 14 -3.68 8.56 -0.61
C GLY A 14 -4.65 7.46 -1.00
N TYR A 15 -5.22 6.76 -0.01
CA TYR A 15 -6.25 5.73 -0.20
C TYR A 15 -5.85 4.59 -1.17
N TYR A 16 -4.54 4.37 -1.35
CA TYR A 16 -3.98 3.46 -2.35
C TYR A 16 -4.30 3.80 -3.82
N SER A 17 -4.90 4.96 -4.10
CA SER A 17 -5.34 5.35 -5.44
C SER A 17 -4.79 6.69 -5.92
N ASN A 18 -4.23 7.49 -5.02
CA ASN A 18 -3.62 8.77 -5.31
C ASN A 18 -2.34 8.96 -4.47
N GLY A 19 -1.66 10.07 -4.70
CA GLY A 19 -0.39 10.40 -4.04
C GLY A 19 0.81 10.31 -5.00
N PHE A 20 1.87 11.04 -4.65
CA PHE A 20 3.13 11.07 -5.40
C PHE A 20 4.28 11.55 -4.49
N ILE A 21 5.52 11.35 -4.93
CA ILE A 21 6.71 11.86 -4.23
C ILE A 21 6.58 13.37 -4.00
N GLY A 22 6.64 13.79 -2.74
CA GLY A 22 6.58 15.19 -2.33
C GLY A 22 5.17 15.72 -2.02
N SER A 23 4.12 14.92 -2.20
CA SER A 23 2.73 15.33 -1.89
C SER A 23 2.51 15.78 -0.44
N ASP A 24 3.34 15.32 0.50
CA ASP A 24 3.25 15.63 1.93
C ASP A 24 4.34 16.60 2.44
N GLY A 25 5.21 17.11 1.55
CA GLY A 25 6.25 18.10 1.91
C GLY A 25 7.38 17.59 2.82
N TYR A 26 7.41 16.30 3.17
CA TYR A 26 8.45 15.73 4.06
C TYR A 26 9.87 15.88 3.52
N GLY A 27 10.06 15.79 2.20
CA GLY A 27 11.36 15.97 1.58
C GLY A 27 12.01 17.31 1.95
N ASP A 28 11.26 18.40 1.83
CA ASP A 28 11.76 19.75 2.09
C ASP A 28 12.01 20.01 3.58
N LEU A 29 11.18 19.43 4.44
CA LEU A 29 11.26 19.64 5.90
C LEU A 29 12.36 18.81 6.56
N LEU A 30 12.54 17.56 6.12
CA LEU A 30 13.45 16.61 6.76
C LEU A 30 14.88 16.70 6.22
N VAL A 31 15.09 17.17 4.98
CA VAL A 31 16.44 17.37 4.43
C VAL A 31 17.25 18.43 5.20
N ALA A 32 16.58 19.29 5.97
CA ALA A 32 17.22 20.25 6.87
C ALA A 32 17.76 19.62 8.17
N LYS A 33 17.64 18.31 8.34
CA LYS A 33 18.15 17.53 9.48
C LYS A 33 19.32 16.65 9.02
N ASP A 34 20.14 16.18 9.97
CA ASP A 34 21.25 15.26 9.72
C ASP A 34 20.77 13.82 9.46
N VAL A 35 19.91 13.64 8.46
CA VAL A 35 19.33 12.36 8.04
C VAL A 35 19.30 12.25 6.53
N ILE A 36 19.23 11.02 6.02
CA ILE A 36 18.91 10.77 4.61
C ILE A 36 17.41 10.52 4.49
N VAL A 37 16.76 11.24 3.58
CA VAL A 37 15.34 11.07 3.28
C VAL A 37 15.19 10.35 1.95
N VAL A 38 14.49 9.22 1.96
CA VAL A 38 14.13 8.47 0.75
C VAL A 38 12.62 8.52 0.59
N MET A 39 12.13 8.95 -0.57
CA MET A 39 10.71 8.95 -0.91
C MET A 39 10.50 7.99 -2.08
N LEU A 40 9.63 6.99 -1.91
CA LEU A 40 9.36 5.98 -2.94
C LEU A 40 7.99 6.17 -3.59
N GLN A 41 7.88 5.69 -4.84
CA GLN A 41 6.60 5.48 -5.52
C GLN A 41 6.24 4.00 -5.48
N TYR A 42 4.96 3.71 -5.57
CA TYR A 42 4.42 2.37 -5.75
C TYR A 42 3.18 2.43 -6.66
N ARG A 43 2.83 1.31 -7.31
CA ARG A 43 1.62 1.28 -8.15
C ARG A 43 0.36 1.51 -7.31
N LEU A 44 -0.57 2.27 -7.87
CA LEU A 44 -1.82 2.70 -7.24
C LEU A 44 -3.04 2.12 -7.97
N GLY A 45 -4.19 2.18 -7.30
CA GLY A 45 -5.51 1.82 -7.82
C GLY A 45 -5.56 0.40 -8.34
N LEU A 46 -6.29 0.22 -9.44
CA LEU A 46 -6.42 -1.06 -10.14
C LEU A 46 -5.04 -1.67 -10.47
N LEU A 47 -4.10 -0.86 -10.97
CA LEU A 47 -2.77 -1.34 -11.36
C LEU A 47 -1.92 -1.84 -10.18
N GLY A 48 -2.18 -1.34 -8.97
CA GLY A 48 -1.46 -1.71 -7.75
C GLY A 48 -2.11 -2.83 -6.94
N PHE A 49 -3.45 -2.93 -6.97
CA PHE A 49 -4.18 -3.69 -5.95
C PHE A 49 -5.34 -4.54 -6.49
N LEU A 50 -5.59 -4.57 -7.80
CA LEU A 50 -6.55 -5.52 -8.38
C LEU A 50 -6.13 -6.97 -8.07
N SER A 51 -7.09 -7.81 -7.68
CA SER A 51 -6.85 -9.24 -7.50
C SER A 51 -8.06 -10.07 -7.92
N THR A 52 -7.79 -11.18 -8.61
CA THR A 52 -8.78 -12.22 -8.94
C THR A 52 -9.03 -13.21 -7.80
N GLY A 53 -8.32 -13.06 -6.67
CA GLY A 53 -8.38 -14.00 -5.54
C GLY A 53 -7.56 -15.27 -5.73
N ASP A 54 -7.03 -15.52 -6.94
CA ASP A 54 -6.19 -16.65 -7.30
C ASP A 54 -4.72 -16.25 -7.51
N LYS A 55 -3.92 -17.15 -8.10
CA LYS A 55 -2.50 -16.90 -8.37
C LYS A 55 -2.23 -16.14 -9.67
N LYS A 56 -3.23 -15.94 -10.55
CA LYS A 56 -3.04 -15.26 -11.84
C LYS A 56 -2.89 -13.76 -11.64
N ILE A 57 -3.76 -13.17 -10.82
CA ILE A 57 -3.70 -11.77 -10.39
C ILE A 57 -3.76 -11.77 -8.85
N PRO A 58 -2.63 -12.05 -8.16
CA PRO A 58 -2.62 -12.26 -6.71
C PRO A 58 -2.94 -11.00 -5.90
N GLY A 59 -2.80 -9.82 -6.50
CA GLY A 59 -2.92 -8.53 -5.83
C GLY A 59 -1.61 -8.10 -5.16
N ASN A 60 -1.71 -7.10 -4.28
CA ASN A 60 -0.59 -6.56 -3.50
C ASN A 60 0.61 -6.09 -4.34
N PHE A 61 0.42 -5.77 -5.62
CA PHE A 61 1.51 -5.32 -6.49
C PHE A 61 2.16 -4.04 -5.95
N GLY A 62 1.36 -3.10 -5.44
CA GLY A 62 1.87 -1.89 -4.79
C GLY A 62 2.72 -2.19 -3.54
N LEU A 63 2.31 -3.15 -2.70
CA LEU A 63 3.11 -3.58 -1.54
C LEU A 63 4.42 -4.26 -1.95
N ARG A 64 4.40 -5.02 -3.05
CA ARG A 64 5.62 -5.63 -3.61
C ARG A 64 6.56 -4.60 -4.21
N ASP A 65 6.03 -3.55 -4.84
CA ASP A 65 6.84 -2.41 -5.30
C ASP A 65 7.53 -1.72 -4.11
N GLN A 66 6.79 -1.46 -3.03
CA GLN A 66 7.33 -0.89 -1.80
C GLN A 66 8.41 -1.81 -1.20
N ASN A 67 8.19 -3.12 -1.14
CA ASN A 67 9.17 -4.07 -0.63
C ASN A 67 10.46 -4.09 -1.47
N LEU A 68 10.34 -4.09 -2.80
CA LEU A 68 11.48 -4.01 -3.70
C LEU A 68 12.26 -2.70 -3.49
N ALA A 69 11.56 -1.58 -3.33
CA ALA A 69 12.19 -0.30 -3.02
C ALA A 69 12.91 -0.34 -1.66
N LEU A 70 12.34 -0.97 -0.63
CA LEU A 70 13.01 -1.14 0.67
C LEU A 70 14.26 -2.01 0.58
N GLN A 71 14.22 -3.10 -0.20
CA GLN A 71 15.41 -3.92 -0.47
C GLN A 71 16.48 -3.10 -1.20
N TRP A 72 16.09 -2.27 -2.16
CA TRP A 72 17.01 -1.38 -2.85
C TRP A 72 17.63 -0.38 -1.87
N VAL A 73 16.85 0.27 -1.01
CA VAL A 73 17.39 1.18 0.01
C VAL A 73 18.37 0.44 0.91
N LYS A 74 17.98 -0.72 1.47
CA LYS A 74 18.84 -1.53 2.34
C LYS A 74 20.19 -1.87 1.68
N SER A 75 20.19 -2.13 0.38
CA SER A 75 21.38 -2.58 -0.36
C SER A 75 22.26 -1.44 -0.86
N ASN A 76 21.72 -0.21 -0.96
CA ASN A 76 22.40 0.89 -1.66
C ASN A 76 22.66 2.12 -0.78
N ILE A 77 21.93 2.31 0.32
CA ILE A 77 21.92 3.60 1.04
C ILE A 77 23.28 4.01 1.62
N GLU A 78 24.18 3.05 1.85
CA GLU A 78 25.56 3.31 2.27
C GLU A 78 26.34 4.18 1.26
N HIS A 79 26.06 4.03 -0.04
CA HIS A 79 26.69 4.81 -1.11
C HIS A 79 26.28 6.29 -1.07
N PHE A 80 25.17 6.58 -0.40
CA PHE A 80 24.65 7.94 -0.18
C PHE A 80 25.04 8.49 1.20
N GLY A 81 25.80 7.73 2.00
CA GLY A 81 26.24 8.10 3.36
C GLY A 81 25.32 7.64 4.48
N GLY A 82 24.29 6.83 4.18
CA GLY A 82 23.33 6.32 5.15
C GLY A 82 23.81 5.03 5.82
N ASP A 83 23.27 4.75 7.00
CA ASP A 83 23.50 3.49 7.70
C ASP A 83 22.35 2.51 7.40
N PRO A 84 22.60 1.39 6.68
CA PRO A 84 21.55 0.41 6.36
C PRO A 84 21.00 -0.32 7.60
N SER A 85 21.63 -0.20 8.77
CA SER A 85 21.09 -0.73 10.04
C SER A 85 20.14 0.25 10.75
N LYS A 86 20.11 1.52 10.35
CA LYS A 86 19.32 2.59 10.98
C LYS A 86 18.22 3.13 10.07
N ILE A 87 17.51 2.23 9.42
CA ILE A 87 16.38 2.57 8.56
C ILE A 87 15.10 2.71 9.41
N THR A 88 14.46 3.87 9.32
CA THR A 88 13.15 4.18 9.87
C THR A 88 12.14 4.26 8.73
N LEU A 89 11.16 3.37 8.72
CA LEU A 89 10.07 3.37 7.75
C LEU A 89 8.90 4.20 8.30
N PHE A 90 8.40 5.19 7.54
CA PHE A 90 7.28 6.00 8.00
C PHE A 90 6.28 6.31 6.89
N GLY A 91 5.04 6.55 7.29
CA GLY A 91 3.97 6.85 6.36
C GLY A 91 2.77 7.49 7.04
N GLN A 92 1.90 8.07 6.21
CA GLN A 92 0.64 8.70 6.64
C GLN A 92 -0.56 8.01 5.99
N SER A 93 -1.66 7.83 6.74
CA SER A 93 -2.90 7.20 6.24
C SER A 93 -2.63 5.83 5.58
N ALA A 94 -2.95 5.64 4.29
CA ALA A 94 -2.61 4.42 3.53
C ALA A 94 -1.10 4.09 3.53
N GLY A 95 -0.24 5.10 3.63
CA GLY A 95 1.19 4.93 3.83
C GLY A 95 1.50 4.34 5.20
N ALA A 96 0.84 4.80 6.27
CA ALA A 96 0.97 4.23 7.62
C ALA A 96 0.43 2.80 7.69
N VAL A 97 -0.68 2.51 6.99
CA VAL A 97 -1.19 1.14 6.81
C VAL A 97 -0.13 0.29 6.12
N SER A 98 0.50 0.78 5.05
CA SER A 98 1.58 0.08 4.34
C SER A 98 2.80 -0.19 5.23
N VAL A 99 3.23 0.79 6.04
CA VAL A 99 4.26 0.58 7.06
C VAL A 99 3.88 -0.56 8.00
N HIS A 100 2.62 -0.58 8.48
CA HIS A 100 2.16 -1.68 9.33
C HIS A 100 2.14 -3.02 8.58
N MET A 101 1.74 -3.06 7.31
CA MET A 101 1.80 -4.28 6.50
C MET A 101 3.23 -4.81 6.34
N HIS A 102 4.23 -3.92 6.20
CA HIS A 102 5.64 -4.31 6.20
C HIS A 102 6.12 -4.85 7.55
N ILE A 103 5.62 -4.33 8.67
CA ILE A 103 5.88 -4.92 10.00
C ILE A 103 5.34 -6.36 10.07
N LEU A 104 4.18 -6.60 9.48
CA LEU A 104 3.51 -7.92 9.50
C LEU A 104 4.05 -8.90 8.44
N SER A 105 4.71 -8.42 7.40
CA SER A 105 5.16 -9.23 6.27
C SER A 105 6.53 -9.89 6.52
N PRO A 106 6.68 -11.21 6.30
CA PRO A 106 7.98 -11.88 6.41
C PRO A 106 9.00 -11.38 5.37
N TYR A 107 8.53 -10.86 4.23
CA TYR A 107 9.36 -10.32 3.16
C TYR A 107 10.11 -9.03 3.55
N SER A 108 9.69 -8.38 4.64
CA SER A 108 10.27 -7.11 5.07
C SER A 108 11.14 -7.27 6.32
N LYS A 109 11.40 -8.51 6.73
CA LYS A 109 12.28 -8.83 7.85
C LYS A 109 13.68 -8.26 7.59
N ASP A 110 14.24 -7.63 8.62
CA ASP A 110 15.59 -7.04 8.64
C ASP A 110 15.82 -5.87 7.64
N LEU A 111 14.77 -5.40 6.95
CA LEU A 111 14.86 -4.25 6.03
C LEU A 111 14.84 -2.89 6.75
N PHE A 112 14.22 -2.81 7.92
CA PHE A 112 14.16 -1.60 8.75
C PHE A 112 14.12 -1.95 10.24
N SER A 113 14.52 -1.02 11.08
CA SER A 113 14.61 -1.22 12.54
C SER A 113 13.60 -0.39 13.33
N ARG A 114 13.02 0.65 12.71
CA ARG A 114 12.03 1.53 13.35
C ARG A 114 10.88 1.85 12.40
N ALA A 115 9.72 2.14 12.96
CA ALA A 115 8.52 2.49 12.22
C ALA A 115 7.77 3.68 12.83
N ILE A 116 7.23 4.55 11.98
CA ILE A 116 6.33 5.63 12.40
C ILE A 116 5.01 5.55 11.62
N LEU A 117 3.91 5.38 12.35
CA LEU A 117 2.57 5.22 11.79
C LEU A 117 1.72 6.46 12.10
N GLN A 118 1.48 7.29 11.10
CA GLN A 118 0.71 8.52 11.25
C GLN A 118 -0.72 8.31 10.73
N SER A 119 -1.69 8.24 11.62
CA SER A 119 -3.12 8.16 11.29
C SER A 119 -3.50 6.94 10.44
N GLY A 120 -2.82 5.81 10.60
CA GLY A 120 -3.22 4.58 9.95
C GLY A 120 -2.54 3.31 10.45
N ASN A 121 -3.22 2.17 10.32
CA ASN A 121 -2.70 0.86 10.69
C ASN A 121 -3.45 -0.28 9.96
N ALA A 122 -2.81 -1.45 9.86
CA ALA A 122 -3.33 -2.64 9.18
C ALA A 122 -4.66 -3.23 9.70
N ILE A 123 -5.17 -2.84 10.88
CA ILE A 123 -6.45 -3.35 11.41
C ILE A 123 -7.63 -2.40 11.18
N GLN A 124 -7.42 -1.29 10.45
CA GLN A 124 -8.50 -0.39 10.09
C GLN A 124 -9.47 -1.04 9.08
N PRO A 125 -10.77 -0.71 9.12
CA PRO A 125 -11.77 -1.33 8.23
C PRO A 125 -11.51 -1.15 6.73
N PHE A 126 -10.71 -0.16 6.34
CA PHE A 126 -10.35 0.10 4.94
C PHE A 126 -8.98 -0.48 4.54
N ALA A 127 -8.24 -1.09 5.46
CA ALA A 127 -6.88 -1.56 5.22
C ALA A 127 -6.81 -2.80 4.32
N THR A 128 -7.81 -3.68 4.40
CA THR A 128 -7.91 -4.91 3.60
C THR A 128 -9.36 -5.23 3.26
N ARG A 129 -9.57 -6.11 2.27
CA ARG A 129 -10.89 -6.63 1.91
C ARG A 129 -10.87 -8.13 1.65
N ASN A 130 -12.07 -8.71 1.60
CA ASN A 130 -12.27 -10.13 1.26
C ASN A 130 -12.93 -10.33 -0.11
N ASP A 131 -13.55 -9.29 -0.69
CA ASP A 131 -14.34 -9.36 -1.93
C ASP A 131 -13.55 -9.00 -3.20
N HIS A 132 -12.22 -9.12 -3.19
CA HIS A 132 -11.35 -8.70 -4.30
C HIS A 132 -11.74 -9.33 -5.66
N SER A 133 -12.05 -10.63 -5.68
CA SER A 133 -12.47 -11.33 -6.90
C SER A 133 -13.75 -10.76 -7.50
N ASN A 134 -14.70 -10.33 -6.65
CA ASN A 134 -15.94 -9.70 -7.10
C ASN A 134 -15.68 -8.32 -7.70
N VAL A 135 -14.74 -7.55 -7.13
CA VAL A 135 -14.27 -6.30 -7.72
C VAL A 135 -13.62 -6.55 -9.07
N ALA A 136 -12.78 -7.59 -9.20
CA ALA A 136 -12.15 -7.92 -10.46
C ALA A 136 -13.14 -8.33 -11.56
N LEU A 137 -14.19 -9.08 -11.21
CA LEU A 137 -15.26 -9.42 -12.16
C LEU A 137 -16.06 -8.19 -12.60
N ARG A 138 -16.29 -7.20 -11.72
CA ARG A 138 -16.90 -5.92 -12.11
C ARG A 138 -16.04 -5.18 -13.12
N VAL A 139 -14.74 -5.08 -12.86
CA VAL A 139 -13.78 -4.50 -13.81
C VAL A 139 -13.81 -5.24 -15.14
N GLY A 140 -13.82 -6.58 -15.10
CA GLY A 140 -13.91 -7.41 -16.29
C GLY A 140 -15.21 -7.19 -17.08
N ASN A 141 -16.34 -7.01 -16.40
CA ASN A 141 -17.62 -6.69 -17.02
C ASN A 141 -17.59 -5.31 -17.69
N ASP A 142 -17.03 -4.30 -17.02
CA ASP A 142 -16.97 -2.92 -17.54
C ASP A 142 -16.05 -2.82 -18.76
N LEU A 143 -14.97 -3.60 -18.79
CA LEU A 143 -14.08 -3.77 -19.95
C LEU A 143 -14.61 -4.75 -21.00
N GLN A 144 -15.82 -5.30 -20.81
CA GLN A 144 -16.45 -6.27 -21.72
C GLN A 144 -15.58 -7.50 -22.00
N CYS A 145 -14.84 -7.97 -20.99
CA CYS A 145 -14.04 -9.18 -21.08
C CYS A 145 -14.93 -10.38 -21.44
N THR A 146 -14.48 -11.17 -22.43
CA THR A 146 -15.24 -12.32 -22.92
C THR A 146 -15.48 -13.34 -21.80
N GLY A 147 -16.73 -13.79 -21.69
CA GLY A 147 -17.15 -14.81 -20.73
C GLY A 147 -17.58 -14.26 -19.36
N VAL A 148 -17.39 -12.97 -19.08
CA VAL A 148 -17.92 -12.36 -17.84
C VAL A 148 -19.44 -12.17 -17.97
N THR A 149 -20.18 -12.71 -17.01
CA THR A 149 -21.63 -12.52 -16.85
C THR A 149 -21.95 -12.03 -15.44
N LYS A 150 -23.20 -11.61 -15.20
CA LYS A 150 -23.66 -11.16 -13.87
C LYS A 150 -23.61 -12.27 -12.81
N GLU A 151 -23.65 -13.51 -13.25
CA GLU A 151 -23.61 -14.72 -12.42
C GLU A 151 -22.19 -15.25 -12.23
N SER A 152 -21.18 -14.67 -12.89
CA SER A 152 -19.79 -15.09 -12.76
C SER A 152 -19.28 -14.93 -11.33
N THR A 153 -18.49 -15.90 -10.90
CA THR A 153 -17.85 -15.99 -9.59
C THR A 153 -16.33 -16.16 -9.74
N ALA A 154 -15.62 -16.11 -8.62
CA ALA A 154 -14.17 -16.18 -8.60
C ALA A 154 -13.65 -17.45 -9.31
N GLY A 155 -12.82 -17.27 -10.35
CA GLY A 155 -12.24 -18.37 -11.11
C GLY A 155 -13.04 -18.82 -12.34
N ASP A 156 -14.26 -18.34 -12.53
CA ASP A 156 -15.09 -18.70 -13.71
C ASP A 156 -14.50 -18.16 -15.02
N VAL A 157 -13.83 -17.01 -14.97
CA VAL A 157 -13.27 -16.32 -16.13
C VAL A 157 -11.81 -15.98 -15.91
N ASP A 158 -10.98 -16.27 -16.90
CA ASP A 158 -9.61 -15.79 -16.92
C ASP A 158 -9.55 -14.33 -17.39
N LEU A 159 -9.53 -13.41 -16.43
CA LEU A 159 -9.48 -11.97 -16.73
C LEU A 159 -8.11 -11.50 -17.21
N PHE A 160 -7.04 -12.28 -17.02
CA PHE A 160 -5.67 -11.82 -17.27
C PHE A 160 -5.42 -11.36 -18.71
N PRO A 161 -5.77 -12.12 -19.77
CA PRO A 161 -5.53 -11.68 -21.15
C PRO A 161 -6.28 -10.39 -21.50
N CYS A 162 -7.53 -10.27 -21.05
CA CYS A 162 -8.35 -9.08 -21.27
C CYS A 162 -7.73 -7.85 -20.60
N LEU A 163 -7.43 -7.94 -19.30
CA LEU A 163 -6.85 -6.85 -18.52
C LEU A 163 -5.47 -6.43 -19.06
N GLN A 164 -4.66 -7.38 -19.52
CA GLN A 164 -3.35 -7.12 -20.11
C GLN A 164 -3.44 -6.41 -21.47
N SER A 165 -4.52 -6.63 -22.21
CA SER A 165 -4.77 -5.98 -23.51
C SER A 165 -5.45 -4.61 -23.39
N ALA A 166 -6.02 -4.29 -22.23
CA ALA A 166 -6.75 -3.04 -21.99
C ALA A 166 -5.80 -1.83 -22.00
N ASN A 167 -6.33 -0.66 -22.38
CA ASN A 167 -5.57 0.56 -22.38
C ASN A 167 -5.28 1.01 -20.93
N ALA A 168 -4.03 1.33 -20.61
CA ALA A 168 -3.66 1.73 -19.25
C ALA A 168 -4.40 3.00 -18.78
N THR A 169 -4.64 3.97 -19.67
CA THR A 169 -5.41 5.16 -19.35
C THR A 169 -6.85 4.80 -19.01
N GLU A 170 -7.48 3.91 -19.78
CA GLU A 170 -8.83 3.41 -19.52
C GLU A 170 -8.91 2.73 -18.15
N LEU A 171 -7.96 1.85 -17.83
CA LEU A 171 -7.88 1.19 -16.51
C LEU A 171 -7.74 2.18 -15.36
N VAL A 172 -6.95 3.24 -15.54
CA VAL A 172 -6.76 4.28 -14.53
C VAL A 172 -8.00 5.16 -14.41
N THR A 173 -8.67 5.50 -15.51
CA THR A 173 -9.88 6.32 -15.47
C THR A 173 -11.09 5.55 -14.93
N LEU A 174 -11.16 4.24 -15.14
CA LEU A 174 -12.22 3.37 -14.63
C LEU A 174 -12.30 3.42 -13.10
N TYR A 175 -11.18 3.72 -12.43
CA TYR A 175 -11.18 3.98 -10.98
C TYR A 175 -12.17 5.09 -10.57
N ASN A 176 -12.36 6.11 -11.39
CA ASN A 176 -13.28 7.22 -11.09
C ASN A 176 -14.74 6.76 -11.04
N ASP A 177 -15.11 5.75 -11.84
CA ASP A 177 -16.47 5.20 -11.86
C ASP A 177 -16.77 4.40 -10.60
N TYR A 178 -15.71 3.88 -9.96
CA TYR A 178 -15.77 3.20 -8.66
C TYR A 178 -15.65 4.15 -7.46
N GLN A 179 -15.30 5.43 -7.68
CA GLN A 179 -15.38 6.44 -6.64
C GLN A 179 -16.85 6.86 -6.44
N THR A 180 -17.64 6.02 -5.80
CA THR A 180 -18.87 6.50 -5.17
C THR A 180 -18.50 7.47 -4.05
N LEU A 181 -19.38 8.44 -3.75
CA LEU A 181 -19.23 9.50 -2.75
C LEU A 181 -18.90 9.04 -1.31
N GLU A 182 -18.80 7.73 -1.07
CA GLU A 182 -18.48 7.11 0.19
C GLU A 182 -16.96 6.92 0.36
N VAL A 183 -16.43 7.45 1.47
CA VAL A 183 -15.01 7.35 1.87
C VAL A 183 -14.59 5.88 2.10
N VAL A 184 -15.57 4.99 2.31
CA VAL A 184 -15.42 3.56 2.61
C VAL A 184 -16.62 2.85 1.97
N PRO A 185 -16.45 1.71 1.28
CA PRO A 185 -15.25 0.89 1.30
C PRO A 185 -14.36 1.09 0.05
N LEU A 186 -13.09 1.43 0.25
CA LEU A 186 -12.06 1.59 -0.80
C LEU A 186 -11.85 0.30 -1.60
N LEU A 187 -12.10 0.27 -2.92
CA LEU A 187 -12.11 -1.00 -3.68
C LEU A 187 -10.72 -1.62 -3.93
N PHE A 188 -9.71 -0.79 -4.21
CA PHE A 188 -8.37 -1.25 -4.60
C PHE A 188 -7.38 -1.01 -3.46
N VAL A 189 -7.34 -1.95 -2.52
CA VAL A 189 -6.50 -1.90 -1.31
C VAL A 189 -5.78 -3.25 -1.13
N PRO A 190 -4.86 -3.38 -0.16
CA PRO A 190 -4.20 -4.65 0.13
C PRO A 190 -5.15 -5.84 0.39
N ARG A 191 -4.67 -7.04 0.08
CA ARG A 191 -5.34 -8.31 0.29
C ARG A 191 -4.55 -9.20 1.25
N VAL A 192 -5.23 -9.95 2.11
CA VAL A 192 -4.63 -11.12 2.79
C VAL A 192 -4.46 -12.24 1.76
N ASP A 193 -3.25 -12.38 1.22
CA ASP A 193 -2.93 -13.27 0.10
C ASP A 193 -2.33 -14.61 0.52
N GLY A 194 -2.03 -14.79 1.81
CA GLY A 194 -1.35 -15.98 2.33
C GLY A 194 0.14 -16.03 1.99
N ASP A 195 0.68 -14.94 1.44
CA ASP A 195 2.07 -14.84 0.99
C ASP A 195 2.74 -13.56 1.52
N PHE A 196 2.47 -12.40 0.89
CA PHE A 196 2.97 -11.13 1.40
C PHE A 196 2.37 -10.81 2.78
N LEU A 197 1.07 -11.06 2.94
CA LEU A 197 0.35 -11.07 4.21
C LEU A 197 -0.12 -12.51 4.50
N PRO A 198 0.63 -13.28 5.32
CA PRO A 198 0.36 -14.70 5.54
C PRO A 198 -1.00 -14.99 6.18
N ALA A 199 -1.53 -14.06 6.97
CA ALA A 199 -2.84 -14.15 7.61
C ALA A 199 -3.40 -12.74 7.84
N ALA A 200 -4.64 -12.67 8.32
CA ALA A 200 -5.26 -11.39 8.65
C ALA A 200 -4.43 -10.63 9.71
N PRO A 201 -4.28 -9.30 9.59
CA PRO A 201 -3.43 -8.51 10.48
C PRO A 201 -3.70 -8.75 11.98
N GLU A 202 -4.95 -8.83 12.39
CA GLU A 202 -5.36 -9.11 13.77
C GLU A 202 -4.92 -10.49 14.27
N VAL A 203 -4.82 -11.48 13.38
CA VAL A 203 -4.34 -12.83 13.70
C VAL A 203 -2.83 -12.80 13.91
N LEU A 204 -2.08 -12.17 12.98
CA LEU A 204 -0.62 -12.04 13.07
C LEU A 204 -0.19 -11.30 14.35
N LEU A 205 -0.91 -10.22 14.68
CA LEU A 205 -0.67 -9.45 15.91
C LEU A 205 -0.90 -10.29 17.18
N ARG A 206 -2.04 -11.01 17.26
CA ARG A 206 -2.34 -11.87 18.43
C ARG A 206 -1.35 -13.01 18.61
N GLN A 207 -0.84 -13.55 17.51
CA GLN A 207 0.15 -14.64 17.52
C GLN A 207 1.58 -14.15 17.78
N GLY A 208 1.81 -12.83 17.78
CA GLY A 208 3.17 -12.30 17.89
C GLY A 208 4.03 -12.53 16.64
N ASN A 209 3.41 -12.85 15.50
CA ASN A 209 4.08 -13.17 14.24
C ASN A 209 4.27 -11.91 13.39
N PHE A 210 5.25 -11.09 13.77
CA PHE A 210 5.59 -9.85 13.09
C PHE A 210 7.05 -9.46 13.37
N ASN A 211 7.61 -8.58 12.53
CA ASN A 211 8.95 -8.05 12.68
C ASN A 211 9.04 -7.16 13.92
N ARG A 212 10.01 -7.41 14.82
CA ARG A 212 10.22 -6.61 16.04
C ARG A 212 11.00 -5.34 15.70
N VAL A 213 10.33 -4.20 15.79
CA VAL A 213 10.88 -2.87 15.52
C VAL A 213 10.38 -1.87 16.57
N ASP A 214 11.10 -0.77 16.77
CA ASP A 214 10.62 0.34 17.59
C ASP A 214 9.49 1.07 16.85
N ILE A 215 8.40 1.39 17.54
CA ILE A 215 7.22 2.00 16.93
C ILE A 215 6.86 3.32 17.60
N ILE A 216 6.67 4.36 16.78
CA ILE A 216 5.92 5.56 17.13
C ILE A 216 4.61 5.52 16.33
N SER A 217 3.48 5.75 16.99
CA SER A 217 2.18 5.81 16.33
C SER A 217 1.35 6.96 16.90
N GLY A 218 0.55 7.60 16.07
CA GLY A 218 -0.31 8.70 16.50
C GLY A 218 -1.47 8.95 15.56
N ILE A 219 -2.43 9.73 16.03
CA ILE A 219 -3.57 10.24 15.27
C ILE A 219 -3.69 11.74 15.53
N THR A 220 -4.38 12.45 14.64
CA THR A 220 -4.81 13.83 14.89
C THR A 220 -6.04 13.84 15.79
N ARG A 221 -6.28 14.97 16.47
CA ARG A 221 -7.46 15.14 17.34
C ARG A 221 -8.78 14.99 16.56
N ASP A 222 -8.80 15.46 15.32
CA ASP A 222 -9.99 15.67 14.51
C ASP A 222 -9.92 14.91 13.16
N GLU A 223 -9.48 13.65 13.14
CA GLU A 223 -9.33 12.82 11.90
C GLU A 223 -10.55 12.89 10.97
N GLY A 224 -11.75 12.80 11.55
CA GLY A 224 -13.01 12.83 10.82
C GLY A 224 -13.31 14.17 10.15
N ALA A 225 -12.66 15.27 10.56
CA ALA A 225 -12.85 16.59 9.95
C ALA A 225 -12.45 16.60 8.46
N LEU A 226 -11.60 15.68 8.02
CA LEU A 226 -11.26 15.51 6.60
C LEU A 226 -12.50 15.25 5.73
N VAL A 227 -13.52 14.57 6.28
CA VAL A 227 -14.70 14.13 5.53
C VAL A 227 -15.94 14.97 5.86
N THR A 228 -15.89 15.84 6.87
CA THR A 228 -17.03 16.69 7.26
C THR A 228 -17.36 17.76 6.23
N LYS A 229 -16.39 18.27 5.45
CA LYS A 229 -16.66 19.22 4.36
C LYS A 229 -17.66 18.67 3.32
N ARG A 230 -17.80 17.35 3.22
CA ARG A 230 -18.73 16.70 2.27
C ARG A 230 -20.13 16.46 2.86
N LEU A 231 -20.33 16.76 4.14
CA LEU A 231 -21.62 16.64 4.85
C LEU A 231 -22.40 17.96 4.88
N TYR A 232 -21.81 19.05 4.37
CA TYR A 232 -22.39 20.38 4.24
C TYR A 232 -22.28 20.85 2.79
#